data_AF-A0A8H4Y636-F1
#
_entry.id   AF-A0A8H4Y636-F1
#
_cell.length_a   1.000
_cell.length_b   1.000
_cell.length_c   1.000
_cell.angle_alpha   90.00
_cell.angle_beta   90.00
_cell.angle_gamma   90.00
#
_symmetry.space_group_name_H-M   'P 1'
#
loop_
_entity.id
_entity.type
_entity.pdbx_description
1 polymer ?
#
loop_
_entity_poly.entity_id
_entity_poly.type
_entity_poly.pdbx_seq_one_letter_code
_entity_poly.pdbx_strand_id
1 'polypeptide(L)'
;MPFYQVYHSCVLNQDERQAFATAITELHCEAFKTPSFFVHVQFLAEGSSDETYFLAGKPHTSTSNRVIGLVRTSAARTRADFDDPAVKIEAAWYDTLQISSPAEKEKWDSEGEARRLIMVTFLPMLALREGGMSIPEAGQEESWLREQTPFIESMANRGIEDFSDLLSELRGDVSQR
;
A
#
# COMPACT_ATOMS: atom_id res chain seq x y z
N MET A 1 -8.98 -1.78 5.26
CA MET A 1 -7.90 -1.60 6.26
C MET A 1 -6.69 -2.45 5.91
N PRO A 2 -6.07 -2.31 4.71
CA PRO A 2 -4.73 -2.83 4.50
C PRO A 2 -3.68 -1.90 5.13
N PHE A 3 -2.47 -2.44 5.32
CA PHE A 3 -1.31 -1.63 5.68
C PHE A 3 -0.14 -1.99 4.77
N TYR A 4 0.33 -1.03 3.99
CA TYR A 4 1.46 -1.17 3.09
C TYR A 4 2.70 -0.52 3.70
N GLN A 5 3.78 -1.28 3.74
CA GLN A 5 5.10 -0.81 4.14
C GLN A 5 6.00 -0.78 2.91
N VAL A 6 6.44 0.42 2.54
CA VAL A 6 7.35 0.66 1.42
C VAL A 6 8.73 0.89 2.01
N TYR A 7 9.56 -0.15 1.98
CA TYR A 7 10.96 -0.03 2.35
C TYR A 7 11.74 0.49 1.16
N HIS A 8 12.55 1.51 1.37
CA HIS A 8 13.31 2.13 0.29
C HIS A 8 14.73 2.48 0.72
N SER A 9 15.70 2.08 -0.10
CA SER A 9 17.10 2.48 0.01
C SER A 9 17.48 3.61 -0.94
N CYS A 10 16.67 3.83 -1.97
CA CYS A 10 16.78 5.01 -2.82
C CYS A 10 16.16 6.24 -2.13
N VAL A 11 16.62 7.44 -2.49
CA VAL A 11 16.02 8.68 -2.00
C VAL A 11 14.70 8.89 -2.74
N LEU A 12 13.61 8.97 -1.98
CA LEU A 12 12.29 9.35 -2.47
C LEU A 12 11.92 10.74 -1.93
N ASN A 13 11.63 11.66 -2.84
CA ASN A 13 11.11 12.98 -2.51
C ASN A 13 9.62 12.91 -2.12
N GLN A 14 9.05 14.03 -1.66
CA GLN A 14 7.67 14.04 -1.16
C GLN A 14 6.64 13.76 -2.26
N ASP A 15 6.87 14.26 -3.47
CA ASP A 15 5.96 14.07 -4.61
C ASP A 15 5.97 12.61 -5.07
N GLU A 16 7.14 11.97 -5.12
CA GLU A 16 7.29 10.54 -5.41
C GLU A 16 6.59 9.68 -4.35
N ARG A 17 6.74 10.02 -3.06
CA ARG A 17 6.03 9.32 -1.98
C ARG A 17 4.52 9.47 -2.11
N GLN A 18 4.05 10.68 -2.38
CA GLN A 18 2.63 10.96 -2.54
C GLN A 18 2.07 10.20 -3.74
N ALA A 19 2.72 10.28 -4.90
CA ALA A 19 2.29 9.60 -6.12
C ALA A 19 2.23 8.08 -5.93
N PHE A 20 3.26 7.48 -5.31
CA PHE A 20 3.27 6.03 -5.11
C PHE A 20 2.25 5.58 -4.05
N ALA A 21 2.05 6.36 -2.98
CA ALA A 21 1.01 6.09 -1.99
C ALA A 21 -0.39 6.15 -2.62
N THR A 22 -0.67 7.16 -3.44
CA THR A 22 -1.92 7.29 -4.20
C THR A 22 -2.12 6.07 -5.10
N ALA A 23 -1.09 5.67 -5.87
CA ALA A 23 -1.19 4.51 -6.75
C ALA A 23 -1.48 3.21 -5.99
N ILE A 24 -0.78 2.94 -4.87
CA ILE A 24 -1.06 1.78 -4.01
C ILE A 24 -2.51 1.81 -3.50
N THR A 25 -2.97 2.98 -3.06
CA THR A 25 -4.33 3.15 -2.54
C THR A 25 -5.38 2.85 -3.60
N GLU A 26 -5.26 3.45 -4.79
CA GLU A 26 -6.18 3.23 -5.91
C GLU A 26 -6.20 1.75 -6.33
N LEU A 27 -5.03 1.13 -6.51
CA LEU A 27 -4.91 -0.27 -6.88
C LEU A 27 -5.54 -1.20 -5.83
N HIS A 28 -5.37 -0.92 -4.54
CA HIS A 28 -6.01 -1.69 -3.49
C HIS A 28 -7.53 -1.52 -3.51
N CYS A 29 -8.01 -0.29 -3.64
CA CYS A 29 -9.44 0.02 -3.69
C CYS A 29 -10.11 -0.67 -4.89
N GLU A 30 -9.47 -0.64 -6.05
CA GLU A 30 -9.95 -1.29 -7.27
C GLU A 30 -10.02 -2.81 -7.10
N ALA A 31 -8.93 -3.42 -6.62
CA ALA A 31 -8.81 -4.88 -6.49
C ALA A 31 -9.75 -5.46 -5.42
N PHE A 32 -9.90 -4.77 -4.28
CA PHE A 32 -10.55 -5.34 -3.10
C PHE A 32 -11.82 -4.60 -2.65
N LYS A 33 -12.30 -3.63 -3.44
CA LYS A 33 -13.52 -2.84 -3.17
C LYS A 33 -13.56 -2.26 -1.75
N THR A 34 -12.39 -1.83 -1.29
CA THR A 34 -12.20 -1.23 0.04
C THR A 34 -12.18 0.30 -0.11
N PRO A 35 -12.88 1.08 0.76
CA PRO A 35 -12.77 2.53 0.77
C PRO A 35 -11.32 3.02 0.99
N SER A 36 -10.96 4.14 0.36
CA SER A 36 -9.58 4.64 0.33
C SER A 36 -9.09 5.09 1.69
N PHE A 37 -9.98 5.64 2.53
CA PHE A 37 -9.69 6.02 3.90
C PHE A 37 -9.02 4.91 4.73
N PHE A 38 -9.32 3.64 4.44
CA PHE A 38 -8.75 2.53 5.20
C PHE A 38 -7.39 2.06 4.68
N VAL A 39 -6.84 2.64 3.61
CA VAL A 39 -5.58 2.19 3.03
C VAL A 39 -4.43 2.98 3.63
N HIS A 40 -3.63 2.31 4.46
CA HIS A 40 -2.46 2.92 5.08
C HIS A 40 -1.21 2.60 4.27
N VAL A 41 -0.38 3.61 3.99
CA VAL A 41 0.93 3.46 3.33
C VAL A 41 2.00 4.15 4.18
N GLN A 42 3.01 3.39 4.59
CA GLN A 42 4.16 3.89 5.35
C GLN A 42 5.45 3.71 4.57
N PHE A 43 6.23 4.77 4.44
CA PHE A 43 7.58 4.71 3.88
C PHE A 43 8.63 4.52 4.98
N LEU A 44 9.52 3.56 4.78
CA LEU A 44 10.58 3.18 5.71
C LEU A 44 11.93 3.26 4.98
N ALA A 45 12.70 4.30 5.29
CA ALA A 45 14.03 4.47 4.70
C ALA A 45 15.01 3.46 5.31
N GLU A 46 15.83 2.83 4.47
CA GLU A 46 16.90 1.91 4.86
C GLU A 46 18.23 2.34 4.22
N GLY A 47 19.34 2.29 4.95
CA GLY A 47 20.65 2.55 4.37
C GLY A 47 21.11 1.35 3.54
N SER A 48 21.38 1.53 2.24
CA SER A 48 21.92 0.46 1.40
C SER A 48 23.33 0.02 1.84
N SER A 49 24.05 0.87 2.58
CA SER A 49 25.39 0.61 3.11
C SER A 49 25.40 -0.06 4.49
N ASP A 50 24.26 -0.30 5.11
CA ASP A 50 24.20 -0.78 6.49
C ASP A 50 24.57 -2.28 6.60
N GLU A 51 24.85 -2.94 5.47
CA GLU A 51 25.17 -4.38 5.35
C GLU A 51 24.16 -5.28 6.07
N THR A 52 22.90 -4.84 6.18
CA THR A 52 21.81 -5.55 6.86
C THR A 52 20.97 -6.40 5.91
N TYR A 53 21.11 -6.19 4.60
CA TYR A 53 20.37 -6.91 3.56
C TYR A 53 21.29 -7.86 2.80
N PHE A 54 20.90 -9.14 2.72
CA PHE A 54 21.70 -10.19 2.09
C PHE A 54 20.89 -10.90 1.00
N LEU A 55 21.52 -11.09 -0.17
CA LEU A 55 20.99 -11.88 -1.27
C LEU A 55 21.95 -13.03 -1.56
N ALA A 56 21.43 -14.27 -1.60
CA ALA A 56 22.23 -15.48 -1.78
C ALA A 56 23.41 -15.60 -0.79
N GLY A 57 23.20 -15.18 0.47
CA GLY A 57 24.21 -15.23 1.52
C GLY A 57 25.33 -14.19 1.39
N LYS A 58 25.19 -13.18 0.53
CA LYS A 58 26.16 -12.09 0.36
C LYS A 58 25.51 -10.74 0.66
N PRO A 59 26.24 -9.78 1.26
CA PRO A 59 25.74 -8.42 1.42
C PRO A 59 25.28 -7.89 0.06
N HIS A 60 24.05 -7.39 0.01
CA HIS A 60 23.48 -6.79 -1.17
C HIS A 60 23.28 -5.31 -0.91
N THR A 61 24.31 -4.53 -1.26
CA THR A 61 24.43 -3.11 -0.92
C THR A 61 23.94 -2.18 -2.01
N SER A 62 23.43 -2.73 -3.13
CA SER A 62 22.95 -1.93 -4.25
C SER A 62 21.53 -1.41 -4.02
N THR A 63 20.65 -2.23 -3.46
CA THR A 63 19.25 -1.86 -3.18
C THR A 63 18.65 -2.78 -2.10
N SER A 64 17.66 -2.27 -1.34
CA SER A 64 16.76 -3.06 -0.49
C SER A 64 15.28 -2.72 -0.71
N ASN A 65 14.96 -2.01 -1.81
CA ASN A 65 13.61 -1.50 -2.05
C ASN A 65 12.60 -2.66 -2.15
N ARG A 66 11.51 -2.60 -1.38
CA ARG A 66 10.44 -3.62 -1.38
C ARG A 66 9.13 -3.06 -0.84
N VAL A 67 8.04 -3.68 -1.26
CA VAL A 67 6.70 -3.39 -0.72
C VAL A 67 6.17 -4.62 0.01
N ILE A 68 5.68 -4.42 1.24
CA ILE A 68 4.96 -5.43 2.02
C ILE A 68 3.55 -4.93 2.29
N GLY A 69 2.54 -5.59 1.73
CA GLY A 69 1.13 -5.33 1.99
C GLY A 69 0.56 -6.32 2.99
N LEU A 70 0.15 -5.85 4.17
CA LEU A 70 -0.70 -6.61 5.07
C LEU A 70 -2.14 -6.49 4.58
N VAL A 71 -2.70 -7.60 4.08
CA VAL A 71 -4.00 -7.61 3.41
C VAL A 71 -4.89 -8.72 3.94
N ARG A 72 -6.20 -8.51 3.84
CA ARG A 72 -7.19 -9.53 4.22
C ARG A 72 -7.25 -10.63 3.17
N THR A 73 -7.43 -11.86 3.62
CA THR A 73 -7.66 -13.03 2.76
C THR A 73 -9.05 -13.60 3.03
N SER A 74 -9.56 -14.40 2.11
CA SER A 74 -10.80 -15.16 2.29
C SER A 74 -10.75 -16.40 1.42
N ALA A 75 -11.62 -17.37 1.69
CA ALA A 75 -11.75 -18.57 0.85
C ALA A 75 -12.17 -18.24 -0.60
N ALA A 76 -12.75 -17.06 -0.84
CA ALA A 76 -13.15 -16.60 -2.16
C ALA A 76 -12.01 -15.98 -2.97
N ARG A 77 -10.91 -15.55 -2.32
CA ARG A 77 -9.75 -14.94 -2.99
C ARG A 77 -8.73 -16.02 -3.35
N THR A 78 -8.40 -16.07 -4.61
CA THR A 78 -7.37 -16.92 -5.20
C THR A 78 -6.02 -16.21 -5.22
N ARG A 79 -4.96 -16.94 -5.56
CA ARG A 79 -3.64 -16.34 -5.77
C ARG A 79 -3.65 -15.28 -6.87
N ALA A 80 -4.41 -15.49 -7.95
CA ALA A 80 -4.47 -14.56 -9.08
C ALA A 80 -5.01 -13.18 -8.66
N ASP A 81 -5.93 -13.15 -7.69
CA ASP A 81 -6.49 -11.91 -7.12
C ASP A 81 -5.43 -11.08 -6.36
N PHE A 82 -4.29 -11.68 -6.02
CA PHE A 82 -3.15 -10.98 -5.41
C PHE A 82 -1.98 -10.79 -6.38
N ASP A 83 -1.77 -11.71 -7.34
CA ASP A 83 -0.72 -11.57 -8.36
C ASP A 83 -0.99 -10.34 -9.25
N ASP A 84 -2.24 -10.07 -9.65
CA ASP A 84 -2.59 -8.88 -10.47
C ASP A 84 -2.23 -7.55 -9.80
N PRO A 85 -2.68 -7.23 -8.57
CA PRO A 85 -2.26 -5.99 -7.91
C PRO A 85 -0.76 -5.96 -7.59
N ALA A 86 -0.09 -7.10 -7.38
CA ALA A 86 1.36 -7.11 -7.17
C ALA A 86 2.12 -6.59 -8.41
N VAL A 87 1.75 -7.06 -9.60
CA VAL A 87 2.34 -6.61 -10.88
C VAL A 87 2.06 -5.14 -11.11
N LYS A 88 0.84 -4.67 -10.82
CA LYS A 88 0.47 -3.26 -10.99
C LYS A 88 1.21 -2.34 -10.01
N ILE A 89 1.42 -2.77 -8.76
CA ILE A 89 2.20 -2.02 -7.77
C ILE A 89 3.67 -1.93 -8.21
N GLU A 90 4.23 -3.01 -8.76
CA GLU A 90 5.58 -3.00 -9.33
C GLU A 90 5.69 -2.01 -10.49
N ALA A 91 4.75 -2.03 -11.44
CA ALA A 91 4.72 -1.06 -12.53
C ALA A 91 4.61 0.39 -12.02
N ALA A 92 3.71 0.64 -11.06
CA ALA A 92 3.51 1.96 -10.47
C ALA A 92 4.77 2.52 -9.79
N TRP A 93 5.63 1.67 -9.23
CA TRP A 93 6.92 2.09 -8.68
C TRP A 93 7.82 2.68 -9.76
N TYR A 94 7.96 1.98 -10.88
CA TYR A 94 8.80 2.42 -12.00
C TYR A 94 8.23 3.69 -12.67
N ASP A 95 6.91 3.74 -12.87
CA ASP A 95 6.22 4.92 -13.38
C ASP A 95 6.41 6.13 -12.46
N THR A 96 6.26 5.96 -11.14
CA THR A 96 6.44 7.06 -10.19
C THR A 96 7.85 7.64 -10.25
N LEU A 97 8.86 6.79 -10.39
CA LEU A 97 10.26 7.20 -10.48
C LEU A 97 10.67 7.66 -11.88
N GLN A 98 9.78 7.54 -12.87
CA GLN A 98 10.05 7.86 -14.28
C GLN A 98 11.28 7.12 -14.81
N ILE A 99 11.42 5.83 -14.45
CA ILE A 99 12.49 4.96 -14.91
C ILE A 99 11.90 3.70 -15.56
N SER A 100 12.60 3.13 -16.54
CA SER A 100 12.17 1.86 -17.16
C SER A 100 12.36 0.68 -16.20
N SER A 101 11.43 -0.27 -16.25
CA SER A 101 11.55 -1.53 -15.51
C SER A 101 12.71 -2.40 -16.03
N PRO A 102 13.22 -3.35 -15.24
CA PRO A 102 14.26 -4.29 -15.69
C PRO A 102 13.90 -5.03 -16.97
N ALA A 103 12.62 -5.34 -17.18
CA ALA A 103 12.15 -6.08 -18.35
C ALA A 103 12.22 -5.25 -19.66
N GLU A 104 12.21 -3.93 -19.55
CA GLU A 104 12.17 -3.01 -20.69
C GLU A 104 13.56 -2.48 -21.09
N LYS A 105 14.57 -2.66 -20.23
CA LYS A 105 15.93 -2.18 -20.51
C LYS A 105 16.75 -3.20 -21.28
N GLU A 106 17.39 -2.76 -22.36
CA GLU A 106 18.42 -3.55 -23.07
C GLU A 106 19.68 -3.72 -22.22
N LYS A 107 20.03 -2.69 -21.41
CA LYS A 107 21.17 -2.69 -20.48
C LYS A 107 20.75 -2.16 -19.12
N TRP A 108 21.15 -2.87 -18.08
CA TRP A 108 20.89 -2.52 -16.69
C TRP A 108 22.11 -1.82 -16.08
N ASP A 109 21.94 -0.59 -15.63
CA ASP A 109 22.98 0.26 -15.06
C ASP A 109 22.89 0.34 -13.53
N SER A 110 23.93 0.90 -12.90
CA SER A 110 24.00 1.03 -11.45
C SER A 110 22.91 1.94 -10.87
N GLU A 111 22.47 2.96 -11.62
CA GLU A 111 21.36 3.82 -11.21
C GLU A 111 20.03 3.07 -11.23
N GLY A 112 19.77 2.31 -12.30
CA GLY A 112 18.63 1.39 -12.37
C GLY A 112 18.64 0.40 -11.21
N GLU A 113 19.79 -0.20 -10.91
CA GLU A 113 19.91 -1.16 -9.81
C GLU A 113 19.60 -0.53 -8.45
N ALA A 114 20.08 0.68 -8.17
CA ALA A 114 19.81 1.37 -6.91
C ALA A 114 18.31 1.67 -6.69
N ARG A 115 17.57 1.87 -7.78
CA ARG A 115 16.12 2.13 -7.77
C ARG A 115 15.28 0.88 -8.03
N ARG A 116 15.89 -0.29 -8.24
CA ARG A 116 15.15 -1.52 -8.54
C ARG A 116 14.25 -1.88 -7.37
N LEU A 117 12.99 -2.19 -7.65
CA LEU A 117 12.11 -2.84 -6.69
C LEU A 117 12.43 -4.33 -6.67
N ILE A 118 12.75 -4.88 -5.49
CA ILE A 118 13.17 -6.29 -5.38
C ILE A 118 11.97 -7.22 -5.29
N MET A 119 10.93 -6.80 -4.58
CA MET A 119 9.74 -7.62 -4.35
C MET A 119 8.53 -6.78 -3.95
N VAL A 120 7.36 -7.28 -4.33
CA VAL A 120 6.07 -6.94 -3.75
C VAL A 120 5.52 -8.20 -3.07
N THR A 121 5.24 -8.12 -1.78
CA THR A 121 4.78 -9.27 -0.98
C THR A 121 3.46 -8.94 -0.30
N PHE A 122 2.52 -9.88 -0.33
CA PHE A 122 1.29 -9.82 0.46
C PHE A 122 1.35 -10.79 1.63
N LEU A 123 1.05 -10.29 2.84
CA LEU A 123 0.96 -11.08 4.05
C LEU A 123 -0.50 -11.11 4.55
N PRO A 124 -1.01 -12.28 4.98
CA PRO A 124 -2.37 -12.39 5.46
C PRO A 124 -2.55 -11.67 6.80
N MET A 125 -3.53 -10.80 6.86
CA MET A 125 -3.98 -10.12 8.08
C MET A 125 -5.14 -10.89 8.70
N LEU A 126 -4.91 -11.49 9.86
CA LEU A 126 -5.92 -12.26 10.60
C LEU A 126 -6.84 -11.38 11.44
N ALA A 127 -6.27 -10.36 12.08
CA ALA A 127 -6.99 -9.42 12.92
C ALA A 127 -6.32 -8.05 12.87
N LEU A 128 -7.15 -7.01 12.89
CA LEU A 128 -6.72 -5.63 13.05
C LEU A 128 -7.85 -4.86 13.74
N ARG A 129 -7.46 -3.94 14.62
CA ARG A 129 -8.36 -2.95 15.19
C ARG A 129 -7.86 -1.56 14.82
N GLU A 130 -8.70 -0.79 14.15
CA GLU A 130 -8.38 0.53 13.61
C GLU A 130 -9.45 1.51 14.07
N GLY A 131 -9.04 2.66 14.64
CA GLY A 131 -9.99 3.65 15.16
C GLY A 131 -10.98 3.11 16.21
N GLY A 132 -10.68 1.98 16.84
CA GLY A 132 -11.58 1.29 17.79
C GLY A 132 -12.53 0.26 17.15
N MET A 133 -12.52 0.08 15.84
CA MET A 133 -13.34 -0.88 15.11
C MET A 133 -12.52 -2.11 14.73
N SER A 134 -13.14 -3.30 14.74
CA SER A 134 -12.52 -4.50 14.16
C SER A 134 -12.66 -4.49 12.64
N ILE A 135 -11.66 -5.01 11.92
CA ILE A 135 -11.77 -5.18 10.47
C ILE A 135 -12.98 -6.02 10.05
N PRO A 136 -13.61 -5.71 8.90
CA PRO A 136 -14.60 -6.60 8.30
C PRO A 136 -13.95 -7.86 7.76
N GLU A 137 -14.75 -8.93 7.72
CA GLU A 137 -14.50 -10.06 6.82
C GLU A 137 -14.32 -9.56 5.38
N ALA A 138 -13.40 -10.17 4.63
CA ALA A 138 -13.14 -9.75 3.26
C ALA A 138 -14.38 -9.98 2.37
N GLY A 139 -14.83 -8.93 1.68
CA GLY A 139 -16.06 -8.95 0.86
C GLY A 139 -17.34 -8.57 1.63
N GLN A 140 -17.23 -8.25 2.93
CA GLN A 140 -18.34 -7.80 3.77
C GLN A 140 -18.22 -6.32 4.15
N GLU A 141 -17.51 -5.52 3.35
CA GLU A 141 -17.23 -4.11 3.64
C GLU A 141 -18.52 -3.28 3.75
N GLU A 142 -19.48 -3.49 2.85
CA GLU A 142 -20.73 -2.71 2.81
C GLU A 142 -21.62 -2.97 4.04
N SER A 143 -21.81 -4.24 4.40
CA SER A 143 -22.60 -4.62 5.58
C SER A 143 -21.94 -4.12 6.86
N TRP A 144 -20.63 -4.31 6.99
CA TRP A 144 -19.85 -3.80 8.10
C TRP A 144 -19.90 -2.28 8.21
N LEU A 145 -19.80 -1.55 7.09
CA LEU A 145 -19.88 -0.07 7.10
C LEU A 145 -21.23 0.41 7.64
N ARG A 146 -22.34 -0.24 7.24
CA ARG A 146 -23.68 0.08 7.78
C ARG A 146 -23.74 -0.14 9.29
N GLU A 147 -23.15 -1.22 9.79
CA GLU A 147 -23.08 -1.50 11.23
C GLU A 147 -22.21 -0.48 11.98
N GLN A 148 -21.11 -0.03 11.39
CA GLN A 148 -20.20 0.95 12.01
C GLN A 148 -20.64 2.41 11.85
N THR A 149 -21.60 2.70 10.97
CA THR A 149 -22.04 4.08 10.67
C THR A 149 -22.37 4.89 11.94
N PRO A 150 -23.14 4.39 12.94
CA PRO A 150 -23.41 5.13 14.17
C PRO A 150 -22.15 5.45 14.99
N PHE A 151 -21.16 4.56 14.98
CA PHE A 151 -19.88 4.78 15.65
C PHE A 151 -19.08 5.86 14.92
N ILE A 152 -19.00 5.76 13.59
CA ILE A 152 -18.30 6.73 12.73
C ILE A 152 -18.90 8.14 12.91
N GLU A 153 -20.22 8.28 12.86
CA GLU A 153 -20.92 9.55 13.10
C GLU A 153 -20.66 10.11 14.50
N SER A 154 -20.65 9.25 15.52
CA SER A 154 -20.34 9.65 16.90
C SER A 154 -18.91 10.19 17.02
N MET A 155 -17.92 9.56 16.37
CA MET A 155 -16.53 10.02 16.37
C MET A 155 -16.34 11.33 15.59
N ALA A 156 -16.99 11.47 14.43
CA ALA A 156 -16.97 12.71 13.66
C ALA A 156 -17.61 13.88 14.45
N ASN A 157 -18.75 13.65 15.11
CA ASN A 157 -19.41 14.65 15.96
C ASN A 157 -18.57 15.07 17.18
N ARG A 158 -17.61 14.24 17.60
CA ARG A 158 -16.62 14.57 18.64
C ARG A 158 -15.42 15.35 18.13
N GLY A 159 -15.37 15.64 16.82
CA GLY A 159 -14.32 16.43 16.18
C GLY A 159 -13.06 15.64 15.81
N ILE A 160 -13.14 14.32 15.66
CA ILE A 160 -12.02 13.53 15.13
C ILE A 160 -12.05 13.65 13.60
N GLU A 161 -11.06 14.34 13.04
CA GLU A 161 -11.00 14.75 11.62
C GLU A 161 -11.09 13.55 10.67
N ASP A 162 -10.30 12.51 10.91
CA ASP A 162 -10.29 11.28 10.10
C ASP A 162 -11.70 10.69 9.89
N PHE A 163 -12.54 10.66 10.94
CA PHE A 163 -13.91 10.15 10.82
C PHE A 163 -14.83 11.09 10.05
N SER A 164 -14.54 12.39 10.02
CA SER A 164 -15.27 13.37 9.22
C SER A 164 -14.94 13.21 7.73
N ASP A 165 -13.68 12.94 7.41
CA ASP A 165 -13.24 12.64 6.05
C ASP A 165 -13.84 11.33 5.54
N LEU A 166 -13.84 10.28 6.38
CA LEU A 166 -14.50 9.01 6.06
C LEU A 166 -16.00 9.19 5.75
N LEU A 167 -16.73 9.99 6.55
CA LEU A 167 -18.15 10.27 6.25
C LEU A 167 -18.33 11.02 4.94
N SER A 168 -17.43 11.94 4.62
CA SER A 168 -17.47 12.69 3.37
C SER A 168 -17.24 11.77 2.18
N GLU A 169 -16.26 10.85 2.26
CA GLU A 169 -16.03 9.81 1.25
C GLU A 169 -17.26 8.91 1.08
N LEU A 170 -17.84 8.41 2.17
CA LEU A 170 -19.01 7.51 2.14
C LEU A 170 -20.27 8.17 1.57
N ARG A 171 -20.43 9.48 1.74
CA ARG A 171 -21.56 10.26 1.18
C ARG A 171 -21.35 10.63 -0.28
N GLY A 172 -20.14 10.42 -0.82
CA GLY A 172 -19.76 10.87 -2.15
C GLY A 172 -19.43 12.37 -2.22
N ASP A 173 -19.24 13.02 -1.07
CA ASP A 173 -18.92 14.45 -0.93
C ASP A 173 -17.41 14.70 -0.97
N VAL A 174 -16.67 13.97 -1.83
CA VAL A 174 -15.21 14.15 -1.93
C VAL A 174 -14.94 15.47 -2.66
N SER A 175 -14.70 16.53 -1.88
CA SER A 175 -14.01 17.71 -2.37
C SER A 175 -12.59 17.29 -2.75
N GLN A 176 -12.24 17.39 -4.03
CA GLN A 176 -10.89 17.17 -4.55
C GLN A 176 -9.89 17.92 -3.66
N ARG A 177 -9.01 17.19 -2.97
CA ARG A 177 -7.82 17.71 -2.31
C ARG A 177 -6.59 17.16 -3.03
#